data_AF-A0A6N9D249-F1
#
_entry.id   AF-A0A6N9D249-F1
#
_cell.length_a   1.000
_cell.length_b   1.000
_cell.length_c   1.000
_cell.angle_alpha   90.00
_cell.angle_beta   90.00
_cell.angle_gamma   90.00
#
_symmetry.space_group_name_H-M   'P 1'
#
loop_
_entity.id
_entity.type
_entity.pdbx_description
1 polymer ?
#
loop_
_entity_poly.entity_id
_entity_poly.type
_entity_poly.pdbx_seq_one_letter_code
_entity_poly.pdbx_strand_id
1 'polypeptide(L)'
;MKPFIGTLHLIDRVNNLEKQQDRKPKGISRDEFALFAPVLVNHDQIFDTAQQIIEFRNRLQDEPVKNRLKVSITYKLDRLTEFFGSTSESAQKKFVKNLFDYGDNAIRYFRLTGFINIRGNGFYIDLEPRRSVELEALLKSDNGESIEFASREVFQDFISNPSTPSLPWDTADKHEAIILNLRSSIQDLELKLKESISSTLDYSLMTTEERLNYIASLRERRLSLMEIWQQRQSRDVGEIKLYIEAIKTYSTLNNDLSS
;
A
#
# COMPACT_ATOMS: atom_id res chain seq x y z
N MET A 1 -4.41 -18.01 -4.50
CA MET A 1 -4.65 -16.57 -4.37
C MET A 1 -3.72 -15.79 -5.30
N LYS A 2 -4.17 -14.61 -5.77
CA LYS A 2 -3.33 -13.54 -6.35
C LYS A 2 -2.79 -12.65 -5.20
N PRO A 3 -1.50 -12.74 -4.81
CA PRO A 3 -1.01 -12.12 -3.58
C PRO A 3 -1.15 -10.60 -3.54
N PHE A 4 -0.92 -9.93 -4.67
CA PHE A 4 -1.07 -8.48 -4.77
C PHE A 4 -2.50 -8.03 -4.54
N ILE A 5 -3.47 -8.65 -5.21
CA ILE A 5 -4.90 -8.33 -5.06
C ILE A 5 -5.39 -8.65 -3.64
N GLY A 6 -5.00 -9.80 -3.09
CA GLY A 6 -5.29 -10.17 -1.71
C GLY A 6 -4.76 -9.14 -0.70
N THR A 7 -3.58 -8.58 -0.96
CA THR A 7 -2.98 -7.52 -0.13
C THR A 7 -3.77 -6.22 -0.21
N LEU A 8 -4.24 -5.81 -1.40
CA LEU A 8 -5.06 -4.61 -1.54
C LEU A 8 -6.37 -4.75 -0.75
N HIS A 9 -7.03 -5.90 -0.86
CA HIS A 9 -8.22 -6.23 -0.07
C HIS A 9 -7.95 -6.25 1.44
N LEU A 10 -6.82 -6.82 1.87
CA LEU A 10 -6.43 -6.83 3.28
C LEU A 10 -6.29 -5.40 3.82
N ILE A 11 -5.61 -4.51 3.09
CA ILE A 11 -5.44 -3.10 3.47
C ILE A 11 -6.79 -2.39 3.52
N ASP A 12 -7.63 -2.55 2.49
CA ASP A 12 -8.98 -1.97 2.45
C ASP A 12 -9.81 -2.41 3.67
N ARG A 13 -9.79 -3.71 3.97
CA ARG A 13 -10.57 -4.27 5.07
C ARG A 13 -10.10 -3.77 6.43
N VAL A 14 -8.78 -3.74 6.67
CA VAL A 14 -8.22 -3.16 7.90
C VAL A 14 -8.60 -1.69 8.03
N ASN A 15 -8.50 -0.91 6.95
CA ASN A 15 -8.90 0.50 6.96
C ASN A 15 -10.39 0.68 7.29
N ASN A 16 -11.25 -0.18 6.75
CA ASN A 16 -12.69 -0.13 7.04
C ASN A 16 -13.00 -0.54 8.49
N LEU A 17 -12.31 -1.52 9.05
CA LEU A 17 -12.44 -1.90 10.46
C LEU A 17 -11.96 -0.77 11.41
N GLU A 18 -10.88 -0.07 11.08
CA GLU A 18 -10.44 1.11 11.84
C GLU A 18 -11.51 2.21 11.85
N LYS A 19 -12.15 2.50 10.69
CA LYS A 19 -13.26 3.47 10.63
C LYS A 19 -14.44 3.05 11.50
N GLN A 20 -14.78 1.76 11.52
CA GLN A 20 -15.86 1.23 12.35
C GLN A 20 -15.58 1.35 13.85
N GLN A 21 -14.32 1.52 14.25
CA GLN A 21 -13.89 1.76 15.63
C GLN A 21 -13.61 3.25 15.91
N ASP A 22 -14.07 4.17 15.06
CA ASP A 22 -13.82 5.61 15.14
C ASP A 22 -12.32 5.98 15.16
N ARG A 23 -11.48 5.13 14.56
CA ARG A 23 -10.04 5.35 14.41
C ARG A 23 -9.71 5.83 13.01
N LYS A 24 -8.64 6.62 12.91
CA LYS A 24 -8.14 7.11 11.63
C LYS A 24 -7.46 5.98 10.84
N PRO A 25 -7.92 5.66 9.61
CA PRO A 25 -7.27 4.67 8.75
C PRO A 25 -5.84 5.07 8.43
N LYS A 26 -4.94 4.09 8.45
CA LYS A 26 -3.50 4.29 8.27
C LYS A 26 -2.83 3.18 7.46
N GLY A 27 -3.61 2.29 6.83
CA GLY A 27 -3.11 1.10 6.16
C GLY A 27 -2.60 0.06 7.16
N ILE A 28 -1.60 -0.73 6.76
CA ILE A 28 -0.89 -1.70 7.60
C ILE A 28 0.58 -1.32 7.73
N SER A 29 1.16 -1.47 8.91
CA SER A 29 2.59 -1.22 9.13
C SER A 29 3.47 -2.23 8.37
N ARG A 30 4.75 -1.92 8.19
CA ARG A 30 5.71 -2.88 7.59
C ARG A 30 5.80 -4.19 8.36
N ASP A 31 5.74 -4.12 9.69
CA ASP A 31 5.69 -5.29 10.55
C ASP A 31 4.41 -6.09 10.33
N GLU A 32 3.25 -5.44 10.38
CA GLU A 32 1.97 -6.11 10.11
C GLU A 32 1.96 -6.73 8.70
N PHE A 33 2.46 -6.02 7.69
CA PHE A 33 2.61 -6.55 6.34
C PHE A 33 3.43 -7.84 6.36
N ALA A 34 4.66 -7.81 6.90
CA ALA A 34 5.56 -8.96 6.90
C ALA A 34 4.97 -10.17 7.64
N LEU A 35 4.16 -9.95 8.67
CA LEU A 35 3.54 -11.02 9.45
C LEU A 35 2.31 -11.63 8.81
N PHE A 36 1.48 -10.81 8.17
CA PHE A 36 0.14 -11.22 7.77
C PHE A 36 0.00 -11.40 6.26
N ALA A 37 0.69 -10.59 5.44
CA ALA A 37 0.52 -10.64 3.99
C ALA A 37 1.22 -11.85 3.32
N PRO A 38 2.48 -12.21 3.64
CA PRO A 38 3.14 -13.38 3.01
C PRO A 38 2.50 -14.73 3.33
N VAL A 39 1.80 -14.84 4.46
CA VAL A 39 1.13 -16.07 4.92
C VAL A 39 -0.34 -16.14 4.51
N LEU A 40 -0.84 -15.13 3.81
CA LEU A 40 -2.18 -15.10 3.26
C LEU A 40 -2.22 -16.00 2.01
N VAL A 41 -2.63 -17.25 2.18
CA VAL A 41 -2.60 -18.28 1.12
C VAL A 41 -3.93 -18.41 0.38
N ASN A 42 -5.05 -18.06 1.04
CA ASN A 42 -6.40 -18.12 0.48
C ASN A 42 -7.13 -16.76 0.62
N HIS A 43 -7.90 -16.37 -0.39
CA HIS A 43 -8.69 -15.13 -0.39
C HIS A 43 -9.79 -15.12 0.65
N ASP A 44 -10.34 -16.26 1.00
CA ASP A 44 -11.37 -16.36 2.05
C ASP A 44 -10.83 -15.94 3.43
N GLN A 45 -9.51 -16.02 3.64
CA GLN A 45 -8.86 -15.65 4.90
C GLN A 45 -8.64 -14.14 5.05
N ILE A 46 -8.90 -13.33 4.03
CA ILE A 46 -8.65 -11.88 4.06
C ILE A 46 -9.39 -11.23 5.23
N PHE A 47 -10.66 -11.61 5.44
CA PHE A 47 -11.47 -11.03 6.50
C PHE A 47 -10.91 -11.34 7.88
N ASP A 48 -10.65 -12.62 8.15
CA ASP A 48 -10.13 -13.07 9.44
C ASP A 48 -8.74 -12.50 9.72
N THR A 49 -7.90 -12.41 8.68
CA THR A 49 -6.57 -11.79 8.79
C THR A 49 -6.68 -10.30 9.11
N ALA A 50 -7.64 -9.59 8.54
CA ALA A 50 -7.89 -8.19 8.88
C ALA A 50 -8.33 -8.04 10.35
N GLN A 51 -9.19 -8.93 10.86
CA GLN A 51 -9.58 -8.94 12.28
C GLN A 51 -8.38 -9.19 13.19
N GLN A 52 -7.52 -10.16 12.85
CA GLN A 52 -6.29 -10.45 13.59
C GLN A 52 -5.36 -9.24 13.68
N ILE A 53 -5.25 -8.43 12.62
CA ILE A 53 -4.47 -7.18 12.66
C ILE A 53 -5.08 -6.19 13.65
N ILE A 54 -6.40 -6.05 13.69
CA ILE A 54 -7.08 -5.16 14.64
C ILE A 54 -6.91 -5.66 16.08
N GLU A 55 -7.07 -6.95 16.32
CA GLU A 55 -6.80 -7.56 17.63
C GLU A 55 -5.36 -7.32 18.08
N PHE A 56 -4.40 -7.53 17.17
CA PHE A 56 -2.99 -7.27 17.42
C PHE A 56 -2.75 -5.81 17.82
N ARG A 57 -3.35 -4.86 17.10
CA ARG A 57 -3.27 -3.42 17.45
C ARG A 57 -3.85 -3.11 18.82
N ASN A 58 -5.00 -3.71 19.17
CA ASN A 58 -5.63 -3.51 20.47
C ASN A 58 -4.74 -4.02 21.61
N ARG A 59 -4.20 -5.24 21.48
CA ARG A 59 -3.26 -5.79 22.47
C ARG A 59 -2.03 -4.90 22.66
N LEU A 60 -1.51 -4.31 21.58
CA LEU A 60 -0.40 -3.36 21.69
C LEU A 60 -0.78 -2.03 22.36
N GLN A 61 -2.02 -1.57 22.21
CA GLN A 61 -2.49 -0.33 22.86
C GLN A 61 -2.58 -0.50 24.37
N ASP A 62 -3.04 -1.65 24.84
CA ASP A 62 -3.21 -1.98 26.26
C ASP A 62 -1.87 -2.18 27.00
N GLU A 63 -0.78 -2.35 26.26
CA GLU A 63 0.55 -2.60 26.80
C GLU A 63 1.40 -1.32 26.94
N PRO A 64 2.14 -1.16 28.05
CA PRO A 64 3.17 -0.14 28.17
C PRO A 64 4.16 -0.21 27.00
N VAL A 65 4.63 0.95 26.51
CA VAL A 65 5.52 1.03 25.33
C VAL A 65 6.71 0.07 25.42
N LYS A 66 7.33 -0.05 26.60
CA LYS A 66 8.46 -0.96 26.88
C LYS A 66 8.14 -2.45 26.65
N ASN A 67 6.87 -2.86 26.74
CA ASN A 67 6.42 -4.24 26.59
C ASN A 67 5.94 -4.56 25.17
N ARG A 68 5.60 -3.54 24.37
CA ARG A 68 5.02 -3.72 23.02
C ARG A 68 5.91 -4.55 22.10
N LEU A 69 7.23 -4.38 22.19
CA LEU A 69 8.18 -5.20 21.42
C LEU A 69 8.06 -6.69 21.81
N LYS A 70 8.01 -6.98 23.10
CA LYS A 70 7.86 -8.35 23.61
C LYS A 70 6.53 -8.96 23.17
N VAL A 71 5.43 -8.23 23.30
CA VAL A 71 4.09 -8.69 22.87
C VAL A 71 4.03 -8.91 21.36
N SER A 72 4.67 -8.03 20.58
CA SER A 72 4.84 -8.22 19.14
C SER A 72 5.59 -9.52 18.85
N ILE A 73 6.73 -9.75 19.49
CA ILE A 73 7.51 -10.99 19.30
C ILE A 73 6.73 -12.24 19.72
N THR A 74 6.05 -12.22 20.87
CA THR A 74 5.25 -13.36 21.33
C THR A 74 4.11 -13.66 20.37
N TYR A 75 3.34 -12.65 19.97
CA TYR A 75 2.26 -12.83 18.99
C TYR A 75 2.78 -13.42 17.68
N LYS A 76 3.94 -12.95 17.20
CA LYS A 76 4.63 -13.51 16.04
C LYS A 76 4.89 -15.01 16.24
N LEU A 77 5.55 -15.38 17.32
CA LEU A 77 5.92 -16.79 17.62
C LEU A 77 4.71 -17.71 17.79
N ASP A 78 3.64 -17.24 18.43
CA ASP A 78 2.40 -18.01 18.60
C ASP A 78 1.77 -18.34 17.25
N ARG A 79 1.68 -17.35 16.35
CA ARG A 79 1.19 -17.54 14.98
C ARG A 79 2.06 -18.49 14.16
N LEU A 80 3.38 -18.44 14.35
CA LEU A 80 4.28 -19.39 13.69
C LEU A 80 4.05 -20.82 14.17
N THR A 81 3.84 -20.99 15.46
CA THR A 81 3.58 -22.30 16.07
C THR A 81 2.23 -22.84 15.60
N GLU A 82 1.23 -21.98 15.42
CA GLU A 82 -0.06 -22.34 14.83
C GLU A 82 0.06 -22.76 13.35
N PHE A 83 0.85 -22.03 12.55
CA PHE A 83 0.95 -22.29 11.11
C PHE A 83 1.85 -23.47 10.75
N PHE A 84 3.00 -23.66 11.42
CA PHE A 84 4.00 -24.69 11.09
C PHE A 84 4.11 -25.81 12.12
N GLY A 85 3.37 -25.72 13.23
CA GLY A 85 3.53 -26.62 14.38
C GLY A 85 4.74 -26.26 15.27
N SER A 86 5.00 -27.10 16.26
CA SER A 86 6.12 -26.89 17.19
C SER A 86 7.47 -27.11 16.50
N THR A 87 8.21 -26.02 16.26
CA THR A 87 9.58 -26.04 15.71
C THR A 87 10.61 -25.56 16.73
N SER A 88 11.89 -25.88 16.54
CA SER A 88 12.96 -25.35 17.41
C SER A 88 13.03 -23.82 17.40
N GLU A 89 13.52 -23.22 18.48
CA GLU A 89 13.70 -21.76 18.59
C GLU A 89 14.55 -21.19 17.43
N SER A 90 15.57 -21.93 16.99
CA SER A 90 16.40 -21.56 15.85
C SER A 90 15.63 -21.53 14.52
N ALA A 91 14.71 -22.47 14.31
CA ALA A 91 13.85 -22.51 13.14
C ALA A 91 12.84 -21.35 13.16
N GLN A 92 12.24 -21.06 14.31
CA GLN A 92 11.33 -19.93 14.49
C GLN A 92 12.01 -18.60 14.17
N LYS A 93 13.22 -18.36 14.71
CA LYS A 93 13.99 -17.13 14.43
C LYS A 93 14.33 -16.98 12.94
N LYS A 94 14.78 -18.07 12.31
CA LYS A 94 15.07 -18.07 10.86
C LYS A 94 13.82 -17.78 10.04
N PHE A 95 12.68 -18.32 10.45
CA PHE A 95 11.42 -18.10 9.75
C PHE A 95 10.92 -16.66 9.89
N VAL A 96 10.92 -16.10 11.10
CA VAL A 96 10.61 -14.67 11.31
C VAL A 96 11.46 -13.85 10.36
N LYS A 97 12.78 -14.05 10.36
CA LYS A 97 13.68 -13.32 9.46
C LYS A 97 13.24 -13.43 7.99
N ASN A 98 12.95 -14.65 7.52
CA ASN A 98 12.50 -14.86 6.15
C ASN A 98 11.20 -14.10 5.83
N LEU A 99 10.20 -14.10 6.73
CA LEU A 99 8.97 -13.34 6.53
C LEU A 99 9.23 -11.85 6.32
N PHE A 100 10.14 -11.28 7.10
CA PHE A 100 10.52 -9.87 6.95
C PHE A 100 11.26 -9.61 5.64
N ASP A 101 12.17 -10.51 5.24
CA ASP A 101 12.88 -10.41 3.96
C ASP A 101 11.91 -10.52 2.76
N TYR A 102 10.97 -11.48 2.79
CA TYR A 102 9.93 -11.62 1.77
C TYR A 102 8.95 -10.45 1.79
N GLY A 103 8.55 -9.99 2.97
CA GLY A 103 7.66 -8.84 3.15
C GLY A 103 8.25 -7.57 2.55
N ASP A 104 9.52 -7.27 2.84
CA ASP A 104 10.20 -6.11 2.26
C ASP A 104 10.29 -6.22 0.73
N ASN A 105 10.66 -7.39 0.21
CA ASN A 105 10.72 -7.62 -1.23
C ASN A 105 9.33 -7.42 -1.88
N ALA A 106 8.27 -7.99 -1.30
CA ALA A 106 6.91 -7.84 -1.80
C ALA A 106 6.46 -6.36 -1.80
N ILE A 107 6.74 -5.61 -0.72
CA ILE A 107 6.45 -4.18 -0.65
C ILE A 107 7.14 -3.42 -1.78
N ARG A 108 8.42 -3.71 -2.05
CA ARG A 108 9.17 -3.06 -3.15
C ARG A 108 8.50 -3.30 -4.50
N TYR A 109 8.15 -4.55 -4.84
CA TYR A 109 7.48 -4.87 -6.10
C TYR A 109 6.07 -4.28 -6.17
N PHE A 110 5.28 -4.39 -5.11
CA PHE A 110 3.92 -3.85 -5.07
C PHE A 110 3.93 -2.32 -5.21
N ARG A 111 4.95 -1.64 -4.69
CA ARG A 111 5.09 -0.18 -4.83
C ARG A 111 5.29 0.25 -6.28
N LEU A 112 5.96 -0.56 -7.10
CA LEU A 112 6.16 -0.26 -8.52
C LEU A 112 4.84 -0.22 -9.31
N THR A 113 3.80 -0.92 -8.84
CA THR A 113 2.46 -0.87 -9.45
C THR A 113 1.79 0.50 -9.29
N GLY A 114 2.21 1.28 -8.28
CA GLY A 114 1.63 2.56 -7.94
C GLY A 114 0.27 2.50 -7.26
N PHE A 115 -0.24 1.32 -6.87
CA PHE A 115 -1.51 1.15 -6.14
C PHE A 115 -1.37 1.18 -4.62
N ILE A 116 -0.14 1.08 -4.12
CA ILE A 116 0.15 1.26 -2.70
C ILE A 116 0.94 2.53 -2.47
N ASN A 117 0.63 3.20 -1.36
CA ASN A 117 1.29 4.40 -0.89
C ASN A 117 2.03 4.10 0.42
N ILE A 118 3.23 4.64 0.56
CA ILE A 118 4.04 4.52 1.77
C ILE A 118 3.89 5.80 2.58
N ARG A 119 3.38 5.69 3.82
CA ARG A 119 3.01 6.82 4.70
C ARG A 119 3.72 6.73 6.05
N GLY A 120 3.68 7.83 6.80
CA GLY A 120 4.27 7.88 8.15
C GLY A 120 5.78 7.64 8.15
N ASN A 121 6.50 8.32 7.26
CA ASN A 121 7.95 8.19 7.09
C ASN A 121 8.44 6.75 6.82
N GLY A 122 7.73 6.02 5.96
CA GLY A 122 8.10 4.64 5.62
C GLY A 122 7.40 3.57 6.45
N PHE A 123 6.70 3.93 7.53
CA PHE A 123 6.21 2.95 8.50
C PHE A 123 4.98 2.18 8.02
N TYR A 124 4.10 2.82 7.26
CA TYR A 124 2.81 2.25 6.85
C TYR A 124 2.70 2.07 5.33
N ILE A 125 2.07 0.98 4.94
CA ILE A 125 1.65 0.65 3.58
C ILE A 125 0.13 0.80 3.52
N ASP A 126 -0.34 1.70 2.67
CA ASP A 126 -1.74 2.04 2.52
C ASP A 126 -2.13 1.97 1.04
N LEU A 127 -3.43 2.04 0.72
CA LEU A 127 -3.87 2.17 -0.65
C LEU A 127 -3.49 3.54 -1.20
N GLU A 128 -3.20 3.63 -2.50
CA GLU A 128 -2.90 4.89 -3.17
C GLU A 128 -4.19 5.68 -3.45
N PRO A 129 -4.54 6.71 -2.65
CA PRO A 129 -5.80 7.44 -2.84
C PRO A 129 -5.92 8.10 -4.21
N ARG A 130 -4.79 8.39 -4.87
CA ARG A 130 -4.76 8.98 -6.22
C ARG A 130 -5.21 8.00 -7.32
N ARG A 131 -5.31 6.72 -7.01
CA ARG A 131 -5.84 5.66 -7.88
C ARG A 131 -7.17 5.12 -7.38
N SER A 132 -7.96 5.94 -6.67
CA SER A 132 -9.21 5.48 -6.05
C SER A 132 -10.18 4.88 -7.07
N VAL A 133 -10.32 5.49 -8.25
CA VAL A 133 -11.22 5.01 -9.31
C VAL A 133 -10.81 3.60 -9.77
N GLU A 134 -9.51 3.40 -9.98
CA GLU A 134 -8.93 2.12 -10.39
C GLU A 134 -9.00 1.09 -9.27
N LEU A 135 -8.66 1.47 -8.03
CA LEU A 135 -8.72 0.62 -6.84
C LEU A 135 -10.15 0.13 -6.58
N GLU A 136 -11.14 1.02 -6.61
CA GLU A 136 -12.55 0.68 -6.42
C GLU A 136 -13.03 -0.29 -7.51
N ALA A 137 -12.67 -0.04 -8.77
CA ALA A 137 -13.00 -0.94 -9.86
C ALA A 137 -12.35 -2.32 -9.65
N LEU A 138 -11.07 -2.35 -9.28
CA LEU A 138 -10.29 -3.57 -9.06
C LEU A 138 -10.83 -4.41 -7.92
N LEU A 139 -11.01 -3.80 -6.75
CA LEU A 139 -11.49 -4.49 -5.54
C LEU A 139 -12.92 -5.00 -5.72
N LYS A 140 -13.74 -4.32 -6.54
CA LYS A 140 -15.10 -4.79 -6.86
C LYS A 140 -15.10 -5.98 -7.83
N SER A 141 -14.16 -6.05 -8.77
CA SER A 141 -14.15 -7.06 -9.83
C SER A 141 -13.32 -8.31 -9.51
N ASP A 142 -12.31 -8.20 -8.65
CA ASP A 142 -11.35 -9.26 -8.37
C ASP A 142 -11.18 -9.42 -6.86
N ASN A 143 -11.61 -10.54 -6.29
CA ASN A 143 -11.51 -10.89 -4.87
C ASN A 143 -10.13 -11.44 -4.47
N GLY A 144 -9.21 -11.62 -5.42
CA GLY A 144 -7.90 -12.22 -5.18
C GLY A 144 -7.86 -13.75 -5.28
N GLU A 145 -8.93 -14.39 -5.75
CA GLU A 145 -8.97 -15.82 -6.04
C GLU A 145 -7.96 -16.22 -7.13
N SER A 146 -7.48 -17.46 -7.05
CA SER A 146 -6.63 -18.02 -8.12
C SER A 146 -7.42 -18.17 -9.42
N ILE A 147 -6.75 -18.00 -10.55
CA ILE A 147 -7.31 -18.41 -11.83
C ILE A 147 -6.88 -19.86 -12.06
N GLU A 148 -7.84 -20.74 -12.29
CA GLU A 148 -7.57 -22.11 -12.72
C GLU A 148 -7.35 -22.14 -14.24
N PHE A 149 -6.28 -22.81 -14.67
CA PHE A 149 -5.94 -22.96 -16.08
C PHE A 149 -6.07 -24.43 -16.47
N ALA A 150 -6.79 -24.69 -17.56
CA ALA A 150 -7.03 -26.05 -18.04
C ALA A 150 -5.75 -26.75 -18.52
N SER A 151 -4.75 -25.98 -18.99
CA SER A 151 -3.45 -26.50 -19.40
C SER A 151 -2.34 -25.48 -19.24
N ARG A 152 -1.09 -25.95 -19.36
CA ARG A 152 0.11 -25.11 -19.34
C ARG A 152 0.11 -24.10 -20.48
N GLU A 153 -0.36 -24.50 -21.66
CA GLU A 153 -0.41 -23.66 -22.87
C GLU A 153 -1.36 -22.49 -22.64
N VAL A 154 -2.56 -22.75 -22.09
CA VAL A 154 -3.52 -21.69 -21.75
C VAL A 154 -2.94 -20.72 -20.71
N PHE A 155 -2.24 -21.24 -19.70
CA PHE A 155 -1.53 -20.40 -18.74
C PHE A 155 -0.45 -19.53 -19.41
N GLN A 156 0.34 -20.11 -20.31
CA GLN A 156 1.42 -19.42 -21.00
C GLN A 156 0.89 -18.32 -21.93
N ASP A 157 -0.18 -18.59 -22.66
CA ASP A 157 -0.86 -17.60 -23.50
C ASP A 157 -1.41 -16.45 -22.67
N PHE A 158 -1.99 -16.76 -21.51
CA PHE A 158 -2.51 -15.76 -20.57
C PHE A 158 -1.41 -14.83 -20.03
N ILE A 159 -0.29 -15.37 -19.54
CA ILE A 159 0.77 -14.53 -18.96
C ILE A 159 1.61 -13.78 -20.00
N SER A 160 1.62 -14.25 -21.25
CA SER A 160 2.40 -13.65 -22.34
C SER A 160 1.62 -12.56 -23.07
N ASN A 161 0.30 -12.49 -22.90
CA ASN A 161 -0.55 -11.51 -23.54
C ASN A 161 -0.64 -10.23 -22.68
N PRO A 162 -0.12 -9.08 -23.14
CA PRO A 162 -0.15 -7.83 -22.38
C PRO A 162 -1.55 -7.23 -22.23
N SER A 163 -2.53 -7.73 -22.97
CA SER A 163 -3.94 -7.30 -22.89
C SER A 163 -4.75 -8.12 -21.89
N THR A 164 -4.14 -9.12 -21.23
CA THR A 164 -4.78 -9.94 -20.20
C THR A 164 -4.11 -9.78 -18.84
N PRO A 165 -4.89 -9.72 -17.74
CA PRO A 165 -6.35 -9.59 -17.71
C PRO A 165 -6.82 -8.21 -18.22
N SER A 166 -8.05 -8.14 -18.72
CA SER A 166 -8.68 -6.85 -19.04
C SER A 166 -8.79 -6.00 -17.78
N LEU A 167 -8.39 -4.73 -17.85
CA LEU A 167 -8.44 -3.85 -16.69
C LEU A 167 -9.88 -3.42 -16.41
N PRO A 168 -10.38 -3.54 -15.16
CA PRO A 168 -11.78 -3.27 -14.83
C PRO A 168 -12.16 -1.78 -14.90
N TRP A 169 -11.17 -0.90 -15.06
CA TRP A 169 -11.36 0.53 -15.28
C TRP A 169 -11.14 0.98 -16.74
N ASP A 170 -10.90 0.04 -17.67
CA ASP A 170 -10.74 0.35 -19.10
C ASP A 170 -12.11 0.57 -19.77
N THR A 171 -12.79 1.62 -19.34
CA THR A 171 -14.11 2.04 -19.84
C THR A 171 -14.17 3.56 -19.94
N ALA A 172 -15.00 4.06 -20.85
CA ALA A 172 -15.13 5.50 -21.09
C ALA A 172 -15.42 6.31 -19.81
N ASP A 173 -16.38 5.83 -19.01
CA ASP A 173 -16.84 6.48 -17.78
C ASP A 173 -15.74 6.50 -16.71
N LYS A 174 -14.96 5.42 -16.59
CA LYS A 174 -13.85 5.34 -15.63
C LYS A 174 -12.66 6.20 -16.06
N HIS A 175 -12.36 6.26 -17.36
CA HIS A 175 -11.36 7.18 -17.89
C HIS A 175 -11.72 8.63 -17.58
N GLU A 176 -12.98 9.02 -17.79
CA GLU A 176 -13.46 10.35 -17.43
C GLU A 176 -13.30 10.63 -15.93
N ALA A 177 -13.71 9.71 -15.06
CA ALA A 177 -13.54 9.86 -13.61
C ALA A 177 -12.06 10.03 -13.20
N ILE A 178 -11.14 9.28 -13.83
CA ILE A 178 -9.69 9.41 -13.59
C ILE A 178 -9.20 10.79 -14.04
N ILE A 179 -9.60 11.25 -15.22
CA ILE A 179 -9.23 12.58 -15.76
C ILE A 179 -9.70 13.69 -14.82
N LEU A 180 -10.96 13.64 -14.38
CA LEU A 180 -11.55 14.63 -13.46
C LEU A 180 -10.79 14.67 -12.12
N ASN A 181 -10.51 13.51 -11.52
CA ASN A 181 -9.74 13.42 -10.28
C ASN A 181 -8.32 13.98 -10.41
N LEU A 182 -7.63 13.65 -11.51
CA LEU A 182 -6.29 14.17 -11.77
C LEU A 182 -6.30 15.69 -11.97
N ARG A 183 -7.26 16.21 -12.74
CA ARG A 183 -7.42 17.65 -12.98
C ARG A 183 -7.67 18.41 -11.69
N SER A 184 -8.60 17.95 -10.85
CA SER A 184 -8.85 18.55 -9.54
C SER A 184 -7.58 18.57 -8.70
N SER A 185 -6.85 17.44 -8.63
CA SER A 185 -5.61 17.38 -7.84
C SER A 185 -4.48 18.24 -8.41
N ILE A 186 -4.41 18.44 -9.73
CA ILE A 186 -3.44 19.34 -10.37
C ILE A 186 -3.78 20.79 -10.04
N GLN A 187 -5.03 21.18 -10.17
CA GLN A 187 -5.50 22.53 -9.82
C GLN A 187 -5.19 22.86 -8.36
N ASP A 188 -5.44 21.94 -7.43
CA ASP A 188 -5.08 22.12 -6.02
C ASP A 188 -3.58 22.36 -5.81
N LEU A 189 -2.72 21.69 -6.59
CA LEU A 189 -1.27 21.88 -6.52
C LEU A 189 -0.84 23.20 -7.15
N GLU A 190 -1.41 23.57 -8.29
CA GLU A 190 -1.14 24.85 -8.97
C GLU A 190 -1.53 26.03 -8.07
N LEU A 191 -2.69 25.96 -7.41
CA LEU A 191 -3.13 26.94 -6.42
C LEU A 191 -2.16 27.03 -5.23
N LYS A 192 -1.73 25.89 -4.66
CA LYS A 192 -0.73 25.86 -3.58
C LYS A 192 0.62 26.45 -3.99
N LEU A 193 1.01 26.24 -5.25
CA LEU A 193 2.26 26.74 -5.81
C LEU A 193 2.16 28.18 -6.32
N LYS A 194 0.96 28.76 -6.36
CA LYS A 194 0.67 30.06 -6.97
C LYS A 194 1.09 30.10 -8.46
N GLU A 195 0.96 28.96 -9.15
CA GLU A 195 1.16 28.86 -10.60
C GLU A 195 -0.13 29.19 -11.35
N SER A 196 -0.01 29.56 -12.63
CA SER A 196 -1.16 29.69 -13.51
C SER A 196 -1.87 28.35 -13.66
N ILE A 197 -3.20 28.34 -13.56
CA ILE A 197 -4.00 27.15 -13.79
C ILE A 197 -3.83 26.72 -15.24
N SER A 198 -3.40 25.47 -15.46
CA SER A 198 -3.19 24.95 -16.81
C SER A 198 -4.50 24.88 -17.60
N SER A 199 -4.44 25.24 -18.89
CA SER A 199 -5.57 25.07 -19.81
C SER A 199 -5.93 23.58 -19.96
N THR A 200 -7.22 23.29 -20.04
CA THR A 200 -7.71 21.93 -20.07
C THR A 200 -8.10 21.52 -21.47
N LEU A 201 -7.66 20.33 -21.91
CA LEU A 201 -8.11 19.76 -23.16
C LEU A 201 -9.54 19.25 -23.02
N ASP A 202 -10.33 19.43 -24.07
CA ASP A 202 -11.61 18.76 -24.21
C ASP A 202 -11.34 17.30 -24.59
N TYR A 203 -11.74 16.38 -23.71
CA TYR A 203 -11.54 14.95 -23.88
C TYR A 203 -12.82 14.22 -24.35
N SER A 204 -13.92 14.95 -24.58
CA SER A 204 -15.21 14.37 -24.98
C SER A 204 -15.12 13.60 -26.31
N LEU A 205 -14.33 14.11 -27.25
CA LEU A 205 -14.14 13.54 -28.59
C LEU A 205 -12.92 12.62 -28.71
N MET A 206 -12.14 12.44 -27.64
CA MET A 206 -10.95 11.58 -27.66
C MET A 206 -11.33 10.10 -27.72
N THR A 207 -10.63 9.35 -28.58
CA THR A 207 -10.58 7.89 -28.59
C THR A 207 -10.05 7.32 -27.27
N THR A 208 -10.23 6.02 -27.04
CA THR A 208 -9.71 5.35 -25.83
C THR A 208 -8.20 5.54 -25.69
N GLU A 209 -7.44 5.36 -26.77
CA GLU A 209 -5.99 5.52 -26.76
C GLU A 209 -5.57 6.97 -26.43
N GLU A 210 -6.23 7.96 -27.03
CA GLU A 210 -5.99 9.38 -26.73
C GLU A 210 -6.31 9.72 -25.27
N ARG A 211 -7.38 9.15 -24.70
CA ARG A 211 -7.71 9.32 -23.27
C ARG A 211 -6.64 8.71 -22.36
N LEU A 212 -6.13 7.52 -22.68
CA LEU A 212 -5.07 6.87 -21.91
C LEU A 212 -3.78 7.68 -21.94
N ASN A 213 -3.39 8.18 -23.11
CA ASN A 213 -2.25 9.08 -23.27
C ASN A 213 -2.45 10.39 -22.50
N TYR A 214 -3.66 10.94 -22.52
CA TYR A 214 -3.99 12.13 -21.74
C TYR A 214 -3.90 11.87 -20.23
N ILE A 215 -4.44 10.76 -19.73
CA ILE A 215 -4.29 10.33 -18.32
C ILE A 215 -2.80 10.22 -17.93
N ALA A 216 -1.96 9.64 -18.80
CA ALA A 216 -0.53 9.53 -18.56
C ALA A 216 0.13 10.91 -18.41
N SER A 217 -0.12 11.84 -19.35
CA SER A 217 0.42 13.21 -19.29
C SER A 217 -0.07 13.99 -18.07
N LEU A 218 -1.34 13.82 -17.65
CA LEU A 218 -1.86 14.41 -16.41
C LEU A 218 -1.12 13.86 -15.18
N ARG A 219 -0.84 12.56 -15.12
CA ARG A 219 -0.06 11.96 -14.03
C ARG A 219 1.37 12.52 -13.97
N GLU A 220 2.04 12.67 -15.11
CA GLU A 220 3.37 13.28 -15.21
C GLU A 220 3.37 14.74 -14.76
N ARG A 221 2.42 15.56 -15.25
CA ARG A 221 2.27 16.95 -14.82
C ARG A 221 2.05 17.04 -13.31
N ARG A 222 1.16 16.21 -12.77
CA ARG A 222 0.91 16.16 -11.34
C ARG A 222 2.15 15.76 -10.54
N LEU A 223 2.94 14.80 -11.02
CA LEU A 223 4.19 14.38 -10.37
C LEU A 223 5.18 15.55 -10.31
N SER A 224 5.41 16.23 -11.45
CA SER A 224 6.31 17.39 -11.49
C SER A 224 5.88 18.51 -10.53
N LEU A 225 4.60 18.85 -10.48
CA LEU A 225 4.05 19.83 -9.52
C LEU A 225 4.26 19.38 -8.07
N MET A 226 4.06 18.10 -7.77
CA MET A 226 4.29 17.55 -6.44
C MET A 226 5.77 17.66 -6.03
N GLU A 227 6.70 17.34 -6.93
CA GLU A 227 8.13 17.46 -6.67
C GLU A 227 8.54 18.90 -6.40
N ILE A 228 8.03 19.87 -7.18
CA ILE A 228 8.23 21.30 -6.93
C ILE A 228 7.69 21.69 -5.55
N TRP A 229 6.47 21.25 -5.22
CA TRP A 229 5.85 21.55 -3.93
C TRP A 229 6.68 21.00 -2.76
N GLN A 230 7.11 19.74 -2.83
CA GLN A 230 7.96 19.12 -1.82
C GLN A 230 9.30 19.83 -1.68
N GLN A 231 9.95 20.20 -2.78
CA GLN A 231 11.19 20.97 -2.75
C GLN A 231 10.99 22.32 -2.05
N ARG A 232 9.86 23.02 -2.28
CA ARG A 232 9.55 24.28 -1.60
C ARG A 232 9.33 24.09 -0.10
N GLN A 233 8.60 23.04 0.32
CA GLN A 233 8.41 22.72 1.74
C GLN A 233 9.76 22.41 2.41
N SER A 234 10.61 21.59 1.78
CA SER A 234 11.93 21.22 2.34
C SER A 234 12.92 22.37 2.45
N ARG A 235 12.73 23.46 1.69
CA ARG A 235 13.56 24.65 1.73
C ARG A 235 13.12 25.63 2.81
N ASP A 236 11.96 25.41 3.43
CA ASP A 236 11.55 26.15 4.61
C ASP A 236 12.40 25.67 5.80
N VAL A 237 13.29 26.54 6.28
CA VAL A 237 14.40 26.24 7.20
C VAL A 237 13.92 25.63 8.54
N GLY A 238 12.64 25.80 8.88
CA GLY A 238 11.99 25.17 10.03
C GLY A 238 11.93 23.64 9.94
N GLU A 239 11.65 23.07 8.76
CA GLU A 239 11.50 21.62 8.60
C GLU A 239 12.85 20.87 8.62
N ILE A 240 13.92 21.49 8.12
CA ILE A 240 15.28 20.91 8.14
C ILE A 240 15.74 20.70 9.59
N LYS A 241 15.47 21.65 10.50
CA LYS A 241 15.82 21.51 11.92
C LYS A 241 15.05 20.37 12.59
N LEU A 242 13.75 20.26 12.31
CA LEU A 242 12.92 19.15 12.81
C LEU A 242 13.40 17.79 12.28
N TYR A 243 13.82 17.72 11.02
CA TYR A 243 14.34 16.51 10.40
C TYR A 243 15.68 16.08 11.04
N ILE A 244 16.57 17.03 11.31
CA ILE A 244 17.85 16.79 12.00
C ILE A 244 17.60 16.34 13.45
N GLU A 245 16.66 16.95 14.16
CA GLU A 245 16.30 16.53 15.52
C GLU A 245 15.68 15.13 15.56
N ALA A 246 14.79 14.81 14.61
CA ALA A 246 14.21 13.47 14.50
C ALA A 246 15.28 12.39 14.26
N ILE A 247 16.24 12.64 13.38
CA ILE A 247 17.37 11.72 13.11
C ILE A 247 18.26 11.57 14.35
N LYS A 248 18.57 12.66 15.05
CA LYS A 248 19.38 12.62 16.28
C LYS A 248 18.70 11.83 17.39
N THR A 249 17.39 12.01 17.57
CA THR A 249 16.57 11.29 18.55
C THR A 249 16.52 9.79 18.23
N TYR A 250 16.37 9.45 16.94
CA TYR A 250 16.36 8.06 16.50
C TYR A 250 17.73 7.36 16.71
N SER A 251 18.82 8.07 16.45
CA SER A 251 20.18 7.56 16.67
C SER A 251 20.51 7.35 18.15
N THR A 252 19.98 8.18 19.05
CA THR A 252 20.18 8.02 20.51
C THR A 252 19.39 6.84 21.05
N LEU A 253 18.12 6.72 20.67
CA LEU A 253 17.28 5.57 21.03
C LEU A 253 17.85 4.22 20.58
N ASN A 254 18.48 4.16 19.41
CA ASN A 254 19.08 2.92 18.90
C ASN A 254 20.38 2.54 19.63
N ASN A 255 21.16 3.53 20.09
CA ASN A 255 22.37 3.29 20.85
C ASN A 255 22.08 2.81 22.28
N ASP A 256 21.04 3.37 22.92
CA ASP A 256 20.63 2.97 24.28
C ASP A 256 19.97 1.58 24.34
N LEU A 257 19.47 1.08 23.21
CA LEU A 257 18.93 -0.29 23.09
C LEU A 257 20.01 -1.33 22.76
N SER A 258 21.24 -0.89 22.49
CA SER A 258 22.40 -1.71 22.12
C SER A 258 23.42 -1.89 23.25
N SER A 259 23.14 -1.30 24.42
CA SER A 259 23.92 -1.34 25.66
C SER A 259 23.14 -2.01 26.78
#